data_AF-E4TSX5-F1
#
_entry.id   AF-E4TSX5-F1
#
_cell.length_a   1.000
_cell.length_b   1.000
_cell.length_c   1.000
_cell.angle_alpha   90.00
_cell.angle_beta   90.00
_cell.angle_gamma   90.00
#
_symmetry.space_group_name_H-M   'P 1'
#
loop_
_entity.id
_entity.type
_entity.pdbx_description
1 polymer ?
#
loop_
_entity_poly.entity_id
_entity_poly.type
_entity_poly.pdbx_seq_one_letter_code
_entity_poly.pdbx_strand_id
1 'polypeptide(L)' 'MSTIKDKTLKELENKVHDLESFIAKNGIGSSYLSRAEKIQRNLNVGLFVGGVALVGGVIAYALLKSDDDE' A
#
# COMPACT_ATOMS: atom_id res chain seq x y z
N MET A 1 9.38 -5.16 -38.21
CA MET A 1 8.55 -6.35 -38.51
C MET A 1 8.76 -7.33 -37.35
N SER A 2 7.78 -7.51 -36.46
CA SER A 2 7.94 -8.45 -35.33
C SER A 2 7.93 -9.88 -35.85
N THR A 3 8.97 -10.64 -35.54
CA THR A 3 9.16 -12.01 -36.01
C THR A 3 8.17 -12.93 -35.30
N ILE A 4 7.81 -14.07 -35.91
CA ILE A 4 6.93 -15.09 -35.29
C ILE A 4 7.43 -15.43 -33.88
N LYS A 5 8.75 -15.54 -33.70
CA LYS A 5 9.42 -15.73 -32.42
C LYS A 5 9.04 -14.68 -31.36
N ASP A 6 9.04 -13.39 -31.72
CA ASP A 6 8.71 -12.30 -30.77
C ASP A 6 7.25 -12.37 -30.34
N LYS A 7 6.35 -12.71 -31.27
CA LYS A 7 4.93 -12.89 -30.96
C LYS A 7 4.70 -14.08 -30.03
N THR A 8 5.34 -15.21 -30.31
CA THR A 8 5.27 -16.41 -29.47
C THR A 8 5.83 -16.14 -28.08
N LEU A 9 6.95 -15.42 -27.98
CA LEU A 9 7.59 -15.11 -26.70
C LEU A 9 6.72 -14.17 -25.86
N LYS A 10 6.14 -13.15 -26.49
CA LYS A 10 5.19 -12.23 -25.83
C LYS A 10 3.92 -12.93 -25.36
N GLU A 11 3.39 -13.86 -26.14
CA GLU A 11 2.21 -14.63 -25.74
C GLU A 11 2.51 -15.56 -24.56
N LEU A 12 3.71 -16.15 -24.52
CA LEU A 12 4.16 -16.95 -23.40
C LEU A 12 4.32 -16.11 -22.13
N GLU A 13 4.97 -14.94 -22.22
CA GLU A 13 5.10 -14.01 -21.09
C GLU A 13 3.74 -13.60 -20.53
N ASN A 14 2.78 -13.26 -21.42
CA ASN A 14 1.43 -12.93 -21.01
C ASN A 14 0.76 -14.09 -20.25
N LYS A 15 0.87 -15.32 -20.75
CA LYS A 15 0.30 -16.50 -20.07
C LYS A 15 0.96 -16.78 -18.72
N VAL A 16 2.28 -16.59 -18.61
CA VAL A 16 3.00 -16.73 -17.33
C VAL A 16 2.51 -15.68 -16.35
N HIS A 17 2.40 -14.43 -16.79
CA HIS A 17 1.90 -13.33 -15.97
C HIS A 17 0.46 -13.54 -15.50
N ASP A 18 -0.42 -14.06 -16.36
CA ASP A 18 -1.79 -14.41 -16.01
C ASP A 18 -1.82 -15.49 -14.92
N LEU A 19 -0.92 -16.49 -15.01
CA LEU A 19 -0.79 -17.55 -14.02
C LEU A 19 -0.30 -17.02 -12.67
N GLU A 20 0.73 -16.17 -12.69
CA GLU A 20 1.27 -15.52 -11.49
C GLU A 20 0.20 -14.68 -10.80
N SER A 21 -0.57 -13.90 -11.57
CA SER A 21 -1.69 -13.10 -11.06
C SER A 21 -2.80 -13.98 -10.49
N PHE A 22 -3.09 -15.12 -11.13
CA PHE A 22 -4.07 -16.08 -10.62
C PHE A 22 -3.63 -16.69 -9.29
N ILE A 23 -2.36 -17.09 -9.16
CA ILE A 23 -1.80 -17.64 -7.92
C ILE A 23 -1.74 -16.56 -6.83
N ALA A 24 -1.33 -15.34 -7.16
CA ALA A 24 -1.30 -14.23 -6.21
C ALA A 24 -2.69 -13.92 -5.65
N LYS A 25 -3.75 -14.08 -6.46
CA LYS A 25 -5.13 -13.80 -6.05
C LYS A 25 -5.80 -15.01 -5.38
N ASN A 26 -5.65 -16.21 -5.91
CA ASN A 26 -6.42 -17.40 -5.54
C ASN A 26 -5.58 -18.54 -4.96
N GLY A 27 -4.25 -18.42 -4.97
CA GLY A 27 -3.34 -19.44 -4.46
C GLY A 27 -3.48 -19.65 -2.95
N ILE A 28 -3.05 -20.82 -2.48
CA ILE A 28 -3.05 -21.14 -1.05
C ILE A 28 -2.18 -20.11 -0.33
N GLY A 29 -2.74 -19.44 0.67
CA GLY A 29 -2.02 -18.37 1.38
C GLY A 29 -2.27 -16.95 0.86
N SER A 30 -2.88 -16.76 -0.32
CA SER A 30 -3.15 -15.42 -0.88
C SER A 30 -4.01 -14.56 0.05
N SER A 31 -4.99 -15.16 0.70
CA SER A 31 -5.88 -14.50 1.66
C SER A 31 -5.15 -14.09 2.94
N TYR A 32 -4.17 -14.88 3.40
CA TYR A 32 -3.35 -14.58 4.57
C TYR A 32 -2.35 -13.46 4.27
N LEU A 33 -1.68 -13.51 3.12
CA LEU A 33 -0.76 -12.47 2.67
C LEU A 33 -1.51 -11.14 2.47
N SER A 34 -2.65 -11.15 1.79
CA SER A 34 -3.48 -9.95 1.59
C SER A 34 -3.96 -9.36 2.91
N ARG A 35 -4.33 -10.20 3.90
CA ARG A 35 -4.70 -9.72 5.24
C ARG A 35 -3.51 -9.10 5.97
N ALA A 36 -2.34 -9.75 5.94
CA ALA A 36 -1.13 -9.24 6.58
C ALA A 36 -0.71 -7.89 5.97
N GLU A 37 -0.74 -7.75 4.65
CA GLU A 37 -0.41 -6.51 3.95
C GLU A 37 -1.40 -5.38 4.29
N LYS A 38 -2.70 -5.69 4.34
CA LYS A 38 -3.73 -4.71 4.77
C LYS A 38 -3.51 -4.26 6.21
N ILE A 39 -3.18 -5.17 7.13
CA ILE A 39 -2.91 -4.85 8.53
C ILE A 39 -1.68 -3.95 8.64
N GLN A 40 -0.58 -4.32 7.98
CA GLN A 40 0.65 -3.51 7.96
C GLN A 40 0.42 -2.12 7.40
N ARG A 41 -0.32 -2.00 6.29
CA ARG A 41 -0.67 -0.71 5.70
C ARG A 41 -1.52 0.14 6.64
N ASN A 42 -2.55 -0.47 7.23
CA ASN A 42 -3.44 0.25 8.15
C ASN A 42 -2.70 0.74 9.39
N LEU A 43 -1.75 -0.05 9.90
CA LEU A 43 -0.90 0.35 11.02
C LEU A 43 -0.03 1.54 10.64
N ASN A 44 0.64 1.50 9.48
CA ASN A 44 1.49 2.61 9.03
C ASN A 44 0.70 3.90 8.80
N VAL A 45 -0.47 3.80 8.16
CA VAL A 45 -1.38 4.94 7.97
C VAL A 45 -1.88 5.48 9.31
N GLY A 46 -2.29 4.59 10.23
CA GLY A 46 -2.77 4.99 11.55
C GLY A 46 -1.69 5.69 12.38
N LEU A 47 -0.46 5.16 12.39
CA LEU A 47 0.68 5.78 13.04
C LEU A 47 1.01 7.15 12.44
N PHE A 48 1.00 7.26 11.11
CA PHE A 48 1.26 8.53 10.43
C PHE A 48 0.19 9.57 10.76
N VAL A 49 -1.09 9.24 10.59
CA VAL A 49 -2.21 10.14 10.86
C VAL A 49 -2.24 10.54 12.34
N GLY A 50 -2.10 9.57 13.25
CA GLY A 50 -2.05 9.82 14.68
C GLY A 50 -0.87 10.70 15.09
N GLY A 51 0.32 10.44 14.54
CA GLY A 51 1.51 11.25 14.79
C GLY A 51 1.35 12.71 14.32
N VAL A 52 0.84 12.90 13.10
CA VAL A 52 0.56 14.25 12.57
C VAL A 52 -0.49 14.97 13.42
N ALA A 53 -1.56 14.28 13.81
CA ALA A 53 -2.61 14.86 14.65
C ALA A 53 -2.09 15.27 16.03
N LEU A 54 -1.24 14.46 16.66
CA LEU A 54 -0.62 14.79 17.94
C LEU A 54 0.28 16.02 17.84
N VAL A 55 1.18 16.06 16.84
CA VAL A 55 2.06 17.21 16.63
C VAL A 55 1.26 18.48 16.37
N GLY A 56 0.27 18.41 15.47
CA GLY A 56 -0.61 19.54 15.17
C GLY A 56 -1.41 20.01 16.39
N GLY A 57 -1.93 19.07 17.19
CA GLY A 57 -2.66 19.38 18.42
C GLY A 57 -1.78 20.06 19.46
N VAL A 58 -0.53 19.61 19.64
CA VAL A 58 0.43 20.24 20.56
C VAL A 58 0.76 21.67 20.11
N ILE A 59 0.99 21.88 18.81
CA ILE A 59 1.26 23.21 18.26
C ILE A 59 0.05 24.14 18.45
N ALA A 60 -1.15 23.68 18.09
CA ALA A 60 -2.37 24.45 18.25
C ALA A 60 -2.64 24.80 19.72
N TYR A 61 -2.44 23.85 20.63
CA TYR A 61 -2.58 24.07 22.07
C TYR A 61 -1.58 25.11 22.59
N ALA A 62 -0.31 25.04 22.16
CA ALA A 62 0.71 26.00 22.57
C ALA A 62 0.41 27.43 22.07
N LEU A 63 -0.09 27.57 20.84
CA LEU A 63 -0.48 28.87 20.27
C LEU A 63 -1.69 29.45 21.01
N LEU A 64 -2.75 28.67 21.22
CA LEU A 64 -3.95 29.12 21.92
C LEU A 64 -3.66 29.54 23.37
N LYS A 65 -2.81 28.78 24.07
CA LYS A 65 -2.43 29.13 25.44
C LYS A 65 -1.61 30.41 25.51
N SER A 66 -0.77 30.69 24.52
CA SER A 66 0.04 31.91 24.50
C SER A 66 -0.80 33.17 24.25
N ASP A 67 -1.94 33.03 23.57
CA ASP A 67 -2.90 34.11 23.29
C ASP A 67 -3.79 34.44 24.52
N ASP A 68 -4.02 33.47 25.40
CA ASP A 68 -4.80 33.60 26.65
C ASP A 68 -3.98 34.22 27.82
N ASP A 69 -2.64 34.21 27.72
CA ASP A 69 -1.72 34.72 28.76
C ASP A 69 -1.24 36.19 28.48
N GLU A 70 -1.80 36.88 27.47
CA GLU A 70 -1.66 38.34 27.21
C GLU A 70 -2.82 39.19 27.74
#